data_AF-A0A9D5VC09-F1
#
_entry.id   AF-A0A9D5VC09-F1
#
_cell.length_a   1.000
_cell.length_b   1.000
_cell.length_c   1.000
_cell.angle_alpha   90.00
_cell.angle_beta   90.00
_cell.angle_gamma   90.00
#
_symmetry.space_group_name_H-M   'P 1'
#
loop_
_entity.id
_entity.type
_entity.pdbx_description
1 polymer ?
#
loop_
_entity_poly.entity_id
_entity_poly.type
_entity_poly.pdbx_seq_one_letter_code
_entity_poly.pdbx_strand_id
1 'polypeptide(L)'
;MKSFPIPRPVRVLLACALWSALSAFGPSGGAAWASGALADFDKQLRAWDRDVGDIDRRIESGRTGSLEERDLRQRLKAIVDAAALERDEAQKQAKQSKGLLDSLGPPPAEDAPAEADAVKKRRLDLAKDLADFEGRVKQAGLIIAKADQATAKIS
;
A
#
# COMPACT_ATOMS: atom_id res chain seq x y z
N MET A 1 -48.79 3.58 51.31
CA MET A 1 -49.12 5.01 51.17
C MET A 1 -48.23 5.63 50.10
N LYS A 2 -48.86 6.41 49.20
CA LYS A 2 -48.32 7.32 48.17
C LYS A 2 -47.87 6.70 46.83
N SER A 3 -48.86 6.62 45.93
CA SER A 3 -48.77 6.56 44.47
C SER A 3 -48.20 7.86 43.86
N PHE A 4 -47.92 7.82 42.53
CA PHE A 4 -47.82 8.90 41.51
C PHE A 4 -46.50 8.84 40.68
N PRO A 5 -46.47 9.27 39.41
CA PRO A 5 -47.17 8.67 38.26
C PRO A 5 -46.25 8.48 37.02
N ILE A 6 -46.72 7.71 36.03
CA ILE A 6 -46.22 7.75 34.64
C ILE A 6 -46.92 8.92 33.92
N PRO A 7 -46.20 9.68 33.07
CA PRO A 7 -46.79 10.06 31.79
C PRO A 7 -45.95 9.61 30.58
N ARG A 8 -46.71 9.32 29.53
CA ARG A 8 -46.40 8.70 28.23
C ARG A 8 -45.97 9.75 27.17
N PRO A 9 -45.59 9.34 25.95
CA PRO A 9 -44.53 9.96 25.15
C PRO A 9 -45.00 11.16 24.31
N VAL A 10 -44.10 12.14 24.12
CA VAL A 10 -44.28 13.17 23.10
C VAL A 10 -43.83 12.62 21.75
N ARG A 11 -44.79 12.45 20.85
CA ARG A 11 -44.57 12.34 19.41
C ARG A 11 -44.06 13.70 18.90
N VAL A 12 -42.92 13.72 18.23
CA VAL A 12 -42.52 14.84 17.37
C VAL A 12 -42.41 14.35 15.93
N LEU A 13 -42.94 15.19 15.06
CA LEU A 13 -43.30 15.04 13.67
C LEU A 13 -42.14 14.81 12.70
N LEU A 14 -42.48 14.19 11.57
CA LEU A 14 -41.77 14.24 10.29
C LEU A 14 -41.32 15.68 9.94
N ALA A 15 -40.12 15.80 9.35
CA ALA A 15 -39.85 16.80 8.32
C ALA A 15 -38.79 16.27 7.34
N CYS A 16 -39.21 16.12 6.09
CA CYS A 16 -38.35 15.90 4.93
C CYS A 16 -37.40 17.08 4.75
N ALA A 17 -36.11 16.80 4.54
CA ALA A 17 -35.18 17.75 3.93
C ALA A 17 -34.48 17.03 2.77
N LEU A 18 -35.09 17.16 1.59
CA LEU A 18 -34.43 16.98 0.30
C LEU A 18 -33.36 18.07 0.17
N TRP A 19 -32.09 17.69 0.32
CA TRP A 19 -30.99 18.56 -0.10
C TRP A 19 -30.36 17.98 -1.37
N SER A 20 -30.96 18.34 -2.51
CA SER A 20 -30.24 18.34 -3.77
C SER A 20 -29.26 19.51 -3.73
N ALA A 21 -27.99 19.22 -3.48
CA ALA A 21 -26.89 20.15 -3.74
C ALA A 21 -25.96 19.52 -4.75
N LEU A 22 -26.10 20.03 -5.98
CA LEU A 22 -25.21 19.91 -7.12
C LEU A 22 -23.75 20.17 -6.68
N SER A 23 -23.05 19.10 -6.30
CA SER A 23 -21.62 19.17 -6.07
C SER A 23 -20.94 19.07 -7.42
N ALA A 24 -20.45 20.23 -7.87
CA ALA A 24 -19.50 20.34 -8.95
C ALA A 24 -18.43 19.24 -8.81
N PHE A 25 -18.33 18.39 -9.83
CA PHE A 25 -17.27 17.42 -9.98
C PHE A 25 -15.96 18.19 -10.23
N GLY A 26 -15.32 18.62 -9.13
CA GLY A 26 -14.01 19.25 -9.14
C GLY A 26 -12.92 18.20 -9.36
N PRO A 27 -11.87 18.52 -10.15
CA PRO A 27 -10.92 17.53 -10.65
C PRO A 27 -9.90 17.12 -9.57
N SER A 28 -9.70 15.80 -9.46
CA SER A 28 -8.41 15.14 -9.22
C SER A 28 -7.57 15.62 -8.02
N GLY A 29 -7.99 15.29 -6.79
CA GLY A 29 -7.10 15.22 -5.63
C GLY A 29 -6.18 13.99 -5.60
N GLY A 30 -6.06 13.26 -6.73
CA GLY A 30 -5.43 11.94 -6.82
C GLY A 30 -3.89 11.90 -6.76
N ALA A 31 -3.23 12.95 -7.26
CA ALA A 31 -1.80 12.87 -7.57
C ALA A 31 -0.88 13.10 -6.35
N ALA A 32 -1.33 13.89 -5.37
CA ALA A 32 -0.50 14.28 -4.23
C ALA A 32 -0.28 13.12 -3.23
N TRP A 33 -1.31 12.30 -2.98
CA TRP A 33 -1.22 11.18 -2.04
C TRP A 33 -0.42 10.00 -2.61
N ALA A 34 -0.55 9.72 -3.91
CA ALA A 34 0.22 8.66 -4.58
C ALA A 34 1.73 8.96 -4.56
N SER A 35 2.09 10.22 -4.81
CA SER A 35 3.49 10.67 -4.76
C SER A 35 4.10 10.59 -3.35
N GLY A 36 3.31 10.92 -2.32
CA GLY A 36 3.74 10.77 -0.92
C GLY A 36 3.97 9.31 -0.53
N ALA A 37 3.05 8.42 -0.89
CA ALA A 37 3.16 6.99 -0.59
C ALA A 37 4.37 6.32 -1.27
N LEU A 38 4.77 6.79 -2.47
CA LEU A 38 6.00 6.34 -3.15
C LEU A 38 7.25 6.76 -2.38
N ALA A 39 7.33 8.03 -1.98
CA ALA A 39 8.48 8.55 -1.22
C ALA A 39 8.63 7.85 0.15
N ASP A 40 7.52 7.54 0.81
CA ASP A 40 7.50 6.82 2.08
C ASP A 40 8.01 5.38 1.93
N PHE A 41 7.54 4.67 0.89
CA PHE A 41 8.05 3.33 0.57
C PHE A 41 9.55 3.35 0.28
N ASP A 42 10.02 4.27 -0.56
CA ASP A 42 11.44 4.39 -0.90
C ASP A 42 12.32 4.66 0.33
N LYS A 43 11.83 5.45 1.28
CA LYS A 43 12.51 5.71 2.55
C LYS A 43 12.56 4.44 3.40
N GLN A 44 11.43 3.71 3.50
CA GLN A 44 11.35 2.46 4.24
C GLN A 44 12.26 1.38 3.64
N LEU A 45 12.28 1.26 2.31
CA LEU A 45 13.14 0.33 1.57
C LEU A 45 14.62 0.58 1.88
N ARG A 46 15.06 1.84 1.84
CA ARG A 46 16.45 2.20 2.19
C ARG A 46 16.78 1.91 3.66
N ALA A 47 15.81 2.05 4.56
CA ALA A 47 16.01 1.71 5.97
C ALA A 47 16.21 0.21 6.14
N TRP A 48 15.34 -0.62 5.56
CA TRP A 48 15.49 -2.08 5.59
C TRP A 48 16.79 -2.55 4.95
N ASP A 49 17.16 -2.02 3.78
CA ASP A 49 18.40 -2.41 3.10
C ASP A 49 19.64 -2.11 3.94
N ARG A 50 19.65 -0.93 4.60
CA ARG A 50 20.71 -0.56 5.53
C ARG A 50 20.74 -1.50 6.74
N ASP A 51 19.60 -1.74 7.37
CA ASP A 51 19.51 -2.58 8.57
C ASP A 51 19.96 -4.02 8.29
N VAL A 52 19.51 -4.60 7.16
CA VAL A 52 19.96 -5.94 6.74
C VAL A 52 21.47 -5.93 6.49
N GLY A 53 22.01 -4.92 5.79
CA GLY A 53 23.44 -4.80 5.54
C GLY A 53 24.28 -4.60 6.81
N ASP A 54 23.78 -3.85 7.79
CA ASP A 54 24.44 -3.67 9.09
C ASP A 54 24.46 -4.97 9.90
N ILE A 55 23.34 -5.70 9.92
CA ILE A 55 23.24 -7.01 10.57
C ILE A 55 24.18 -8.01 9.89
N ASP A 56 24.20 -8.06 8.56
CA ASP A 56 25.04 -8.98 7.81
C ASP A 56 26.53 -8.76 8.11
N ARG A 57 27.00 -7.50 8.09
CA ARG A 57 28.36 -7.16 8.51
C ARG A 57 28.65 -7.53 9.96
N ARG A 58 27.66 -7.41 10.86
CA ARG A 58 27.84 -7.79 12.26
C ARG A 58 28.04 -9.29 12.42
N ILE A 59 27.27 -10.10 11.69
CA ILE A 59 27.40 -11.57 11.65
C ILE A 59 28.77 -11.95 11.10
N GLU A 60 29.18 -11.37 9.96
CA GLU A 60 30.45 -11.65 9.31
C GLU A 60 31.67 -11.27 10.16
N SER A 61 31.52 -10.37 11.12
CA SER A 61 32.59 -10.04 12.06
C SER A 61 32.97 -11.18 13.01
N GLY A 62 32.13 -12.23 13.14
CA GLY A 62 32.38 -13.42 13.97
C GLY A 62 32.47 -13.15 15.47
N ARG A 63 32.12 -11.94 15.93
CA ARG A 63 32.20 -11.50 17.33
C ARG A 63 30.82 -11.40 17.99
N THR A 64 29.89 -12.28 17.63
CA THR A 64 28.53 -12.33 18.18
C THR A 64 28.41 -13.44 19.22
N GLY A 65 27.73 -13.15 20.33
CA GLY A 65 27.36 -14.15 21.33
C GLY A 65 25.89 -14.57 21.17
N SER A 66 25.49 -15.67 21.83
CA SER A 66 24.16 -16.27 21.65
C SER A 66 22.96 -15.33 21.93
N LEU A 67 23.08 -14.41 22.88
CA LEU A 67 22.05 -13.40 23.15
C LEU A 67 21.93 -12.40 21.99
N GLU A 68 23.07 -11.93 21.48
CA GLU A 68 23.10 -11.01 20.35
C GLU A 68 22.58 -11.68 19.08
N GLU A 69 22.96 -12.93 18.83
CA GLU A 69 22.46 -13.71 17.69
C GLU A 69 20.94 -13.85 17.71
N ARG A 70 20.35 -14.07 18.89
CA ARG A 70 18.90 -14.09 19.07
C ARG A 70 18.27 -12.74 18.70
N ASP A 71 18.85 -11.64 19.17
CA ASP A 71 18.36 -10.29 18.88
C ASP A 71 18.48 -9.96 17.39
N LEU A 72 19.57 -10.37 16.73
CA LEU A 72 19.76 -10.21 15.29
C LEU A 72 18.72 -11.01 14.49
N ARG A 73 18.46 -12.27 14.87
CA ARG A 73 17.38 -13.08 14.26
C ARG A 73 16.01 -12.41 14.41
N GLN A 74 15.72 -11.86 15.59
CA GLN A 74 14.45 -11.17 15.84
C GLN A 74 14.30 -9.91 14.96
N ARG A 75 15.38 -9.13 14.80
CA ARG A 75 15.38 -7.94 13.94
C ARG A 75 15.19 -8.32 12.47
N LEU A 76 15.91 -9.33 11.97
CA LEU A 76 15.73 -9.83 10.60
C LEU A 76 14.31 -10.34 10.36
N LYS A 77 13.74 -11.08 11.32
CA LYS A 77 12.34 -11.51 11.26
C LYS A 77 11.38 -10.32 11.15
N ALA A 78 11.57 -9.27 11.96
CA ALA A 78 10.71 -8.09 11.90
C ALA A 78 10.79 -7.39 10.52
N ILE A 79 11.98 -7.34 9.91
CA ILE A 79 12.17 -6.82 8.56
C ILE A 79 11.44 -7.68 7.53
N VAL A 80 11.58 -9.02 7.61
CA VAL A 80 10.89 -9.96 6.70
C VAL A 80 9.37 -9.80 6.82
N ASP A 81 8.83 -9.79 8.03
CA ASP A 81 7.38 -9.67 8.26
C ASP A 81 6.85 -8.33 7.69
N ALA A 82 7.57 -7.23 7.90
CA ALA A 82 7.18 -5.92 7.39
C ALA A 82 7.29 -5.82 5.85
N ALA A 83 8.37 -6.34 5.26
CA ALA A 83 8.56 -6.37 3.82
C ALA A 83 7.54 -7.29 3.13
N ALA A 84 7.17 -8.42 3.76
CA ALA A 84 6.13 -9.31 3.26
C ALA A 84 4.76 -8.64 3.24
N LEU A 85 4.41 -7.90 4.29
CA LEU A 85 3.17 -7.13 4.35
C LEU A 85 3.09 -6.09 3.22
N GLU A 86 4.16 -5.32 2.99
CA GLU A 86 4.20 -4.32 1.92
C GLU A 86 4.16 -4.98 0.54
N ARG A 87 4.87 -6.10 0.33
CA ARG A 87 4.81 -6.86 -0.92
C ARG A 87 3.39 -7.32 -1.22
N ASP A 88 2.70 -7.86 -0.22
CA ASP A 88 1.35 -8.40 -0.39
C ASP A 88 0.34 -7.26 -0.67
N GLU A 89 0.51 -6.10 -0.04
CA GLU A 89 -0.32 -4.92 -0.33
C GLU A 89 -0.05 -4.37 -1.73
N ALA A 90 1.22 -4.15 -2.11
CA ALA A 90 1.58 -3.73 -3.46
C ALA A 90 1.09 -4.71 -4.52
N GLN A 91 1.10 -6.02 -4.24
CA GLN A 91 0.57 -7.03 -5.17
C GLN A 91 -0.94 -6.90 -5.35
N LYS A 92 -1.71 -6.57 -4.29
CA LYS A 92 -3.16 -6.31 -4.42
C LYS A 92 -3.39 -5.07 -5.28
N GLN A 93 -2.65 -3.99 -5.04
CA GLN A 93 -2.79 -2.74 -5.79
C GLN A 93 -2.42 -2.94 -7.28
N ALA A 94 -1.33 -3.65 -7.57
CA ALA A 94 -0.97 -4.02 -8.95
C ALA A 94 -2.10 -4.81 -9.65
N LYS A 95 -2.70 -5.80 -8.97
CA LYS A 95 -3.84 -6.56 -9.51
C LYS A 95 -5.05 -5.66 -9.80
N GLN A 96 -5.33 -4.69 -8.93
CA GLN A 96 -6.42 -3.73 -9.13
C GLN A 96 -6.15 -2.82 -10.34
N SER A 97 -4.98 -2.21 -10.43
CA SER A 97 -4.60 -1.36 -11.58
C SER A 97 -4.65 -2.13 -12.89
N LYS A 98 -4.17 -3.38 -12.89
CA LYS A 98 -4.26 -4.28 -14.05
C LYS A 98 -5.71 -4.57 -14.43
N GLY A 99 -6.57 -4.94 -13.47
CA GLY A 99 -7.98 -5.19 -13.77
C GLY A 99 -8.73 -3.97 -14.34
N LEU A 100 -8.36 -2.76 -13.90
CA LEU A 100 -8.88 -1.51 -14.47
C LEU A 100 -8.35 -1.26 -15.89
N LEU A 101 -7.06 -1.52 -16.15
CA LEU A 101 -6.49 -1.43 -17.51
C LEU A 101 -7.17 -2.41 -18.46
N ASP A 102 -7.35 -3.66 -18.04
CA ASP A 102 -8.01 -4.69 -18.83
C ASP A 102 -9.45 -4.29 -19.16
N SER A 103 -10.14 -3.59 -18.25
CA SER A 103 -11.50 -3.07 -18.48
C SER A 103 -11.57 -1.93 -19.50
N LEU A 104 -10.46 -1.22 -19.76
CA LEU A 104 -10.39 -0.23 -20.85
C LEU A 104 -10.22 -0.90 -22.23
N GLY A 105 -10.00 -2.21 -22.26
CA GLY A 105 -9.69 -2.95 -23.47
C GLY A 105 -8.31 -2.61 -24.04
N PRO A 106 -7.93 -3.23 -25.16
CA PRO A 106 -6.68 -2.92 -25.85
C PRO A 106 -6.69 -1.47 -26.36
N PRO A 107 -5.52 -0.85 -26.53
CA PRO A 107 -5.43 0.42 -27.24
C PRO A 107 -5.94 0.26 -28.68
N PRO A 108 -6.49 1.31 -29.30
CA PRO A 108 -6.91 1.27 -30.69
C PRO A 108 -5.70 0.97 -31.60
N ALA A 109 -5.96 0.25 -32.70
CA ALA A 109 -4.97 0.04 -33.75
C ALA A 109 -4.61 1.37 -34.45
N GLU A 110 -3.49 1.41 -35.16
CA GLU A 110 -3.00 2.64 -35.81
C GLU A 110 -3.99 3.20 -36.86
N ASP A 111 -4.80 2.34 -37.46
CA ASP A 111 -5.83 2.65 -38.46
C ASP A 111 -7.23 2.88 -37.86
N ALA A 112 -7.40 2.67 -36.55
CA ALA A 112 -8.66 2.89 -35.86
C ALA A 112 -8.83 4.37 -35.42
N PRO A 113 -10.08 4.81 -35.15
CA PRO A 113 -10.31 6.12 -34.56
C PRO A 113 -9.50 6.30 -33.27
N ALA A 114 -8.93 7.49 -33.10
CA ALA A 114 -8.15 7.80 -31.90
C ALA A 114 -9.00 7.63 -30.63
N GLU A 115 -8.37 7.05 -29.59
CA GLU A 115 -8.96 6.94 -28.26
C GLU A 115 -9.23 8.35 -27.71
N ALA A 116 -10.37 8.53 -27.04
CA ALA A 116 -10.70 9.81 -26.40
C ALA A 116 -9.61 10.19 -25.39
N ASP A 117 -9.22 11.48 -25.35
CA ASP A 117 -8.10 11.96 -24.53
C ASP A 117 -8.22 11.57 -23.04
N ALA A 118 -9.43 11.57 -22.52
CA ALA A 118 -9.71 11.15 -21.15
C ALA A 118 -9.37 9.67 -20.89
N VAL A 119 -9.69 8.78 -21.84
CA VAL A 119 -9.40 7.35 -21.73
C VAL A 119 -7.90 7.11 -21.90
N LYS A 120 -7.25 7.78 -22.86
CA LYS A 120 -5.80 7.73 -23.04
C LYS A 120 -5.06 8.16 -21.78
N LYS A 121 -5.46 9.27 -21.15
CA LYS A 121 -4.90 9.73 -19.88
C LYS A 121 -5.08 8.68 -18.79
N ARG A 122 -6.29 8.14 -18.64
CA ARG A 122 -6.59 7.11 -17.64
C ARG A 122 -5.74 5.85 -17.83
N ARG A 123 -5.54 5.43 -19.08
CA ARG A 123 -4.66 4.30 -19.44
C ARG A 123 -3.23 4.55 -19.00
N LEU A 124 -2.68 5.73 -19.28
CA LEU A 124 -1.32 6.11 -18.87
C LEU A 124 -1.18 6.13 -17.35
N ASP A 125 -2.13 6.73 -16.63
CA ASP A 125 -2.11 6.80 -15.17
C ASP A 125 -2.14 5.39 -14.55
N LEU A 126 -3.05 4.51 -15.00
CA LEU A 126 -3.14 3.14 -14.48
C LEU A 126 -1.92 2.29 -14.84
N ALA A 127 -1.34 2.49 -16.04
CA ALA A 127 -0.12 1.79 -16.45
C ALA A 127 1.08 2.20 -15.58
N LYS A 128 1.17 3.50 -15.24
CA LYS A 128 2.16 3.99 -14.29
C LYS A 128 1.97 3.36 -12.92
N ASP A 129 0.75 3.38 -12.37
CA ASP A 129 0.47 2.80 -11.05
C ASP A 129 0.82 1.30 -11.02
N LEU A 130 0.45 0.56 -12.07
CA LEU A 130 0.80 -0.86 -12.20
C LEU A 130 2.32 -1.08 -12.15
N ALA A 131 3.08 -0.32 -12.95
CA ALA A 131 4.53 -0.43 -12.99
C ALA A 131 5.17 -0.07 -11.63
N ASP A 132 4.67 0.98 -10.97
CA ASP A 132 5.15 1.42 -9.67
C ASP A 132 4.92 0.32 -8.61
N PHE A 133 3.71 -0.25 -8.52
CA PHE A 133 3.41 -1.33 -7.57
C PHE A 133 4.17 -2.64 -7.87
N GLU A 134 4.32 -3.02 -9.14
CA GLU A 134 5.16 -4.16 -9.51
C GLU A 134 6.64 -3.95 -9.11
N GLY A 135 7.13 -2.71 -9.21
CA GLY A 135 8.44 -2.32 -8.69
C GLY A 135 8.57 -2.59 -7.20
N ARG A 136 7.60 -2.13 -6.40
CA ARG A 136 7.58 -2.36 -4.95
C ARG A 136 7.56 -3.83 -4.58
N VAL A 137 6.76 -4.65 -5.28
CA VAL A 137 6.71 -6.11 -5.08
C VAL A 137 8.11 -6.72 -5.23
N LYS A 138 8.83 -6.36 -6.29
CA LYS A 138 10.19 -6.87 -6.56
C LYS A 138 11.19 -6.40 -5.51
N GLN A 139 11.14 -5.11 -5.15
CA GLN A 139 12.05 -4.52 -4.16
C GLN A 139 11.85 -5.10 -2.76
N ALA A 140 10.60 -5.24 -2.31
CA ALA A 140 10.29 -5.91 -1.05
C ALA A 140 10.71 -7.39 -1.06
N GLY A 141 10.51 -8.09 -2.19
CA GLY A 141 11.00 -9.45 -2.39
C GLY A 141 12.51 -9.59 -2.24
N LEU A 142 13.28 -8.61 -2.76
CA LEU A 142 14.73 -8.58 -2.60
C LEU A 142 15.15 -8.40 -1.13
N ILE A 143 14.48 -7.52 -0.37
CA ILE A 143 14.76 -7.34 1.06
C ILE A 143 14.53 -8.64 1.83
N ILE A 144 13.43 -9.33 1.57
CA ILE A 144 13.13 -10.63 2.20
C ILE A 144 14.26 -11.62 1.92
N ALA A 145 14.66 -11.78 0.64
CA ALA A 145 15.73 -12.70 0.27
C ALA A 145 17.06 -12.37 0.96
N LYS A 146 17.44 -11.09 1.06
CA LYS A 146 18.66 -10.67 1.77
C LYS A 146 18.57 -10.97 3.27
N ALA A 147 17.43 -10.71 3.89
CA ALA A 147 17.22 -10.94 5.32
C ALA A 147 17.21 -12.45 5.67
N ASP A 148 16.61 -13.28 4.82
CA ASP A 148 16.64 -14.73 4.94
C ASP A 148 18.07 -15.27 4.79
N GLN A 149 18.82 -14.75 3.81
CA GLN A 149 20.23 -15.10 3.62
C GLN A 149 21.07 -14.74 4.86
N ALA A 150 20.89 -13.54 5.42
CA ALA A 150 21.58 -13.13 6.65
C ALA A 150 21.18 -14.03 7.83
N THR A 151 19.90 -14.39 7.95
CA THR A 151 19.40 -15.28 9.02
C THR A 151 20.06 -16.66 8.96
N ALA A 152 20.28 -17.19 7.76
CA ALA A 152 20.93 -18.48 7.52
C ALA A 152 22.42 -18.50 7.92
N LYS A 153 23.08 -17.34 8.00
CA LYS A 153 24.48 -17.21 8.47
C LYS A 153 24.61 -17.27 10.00
N ILE A 154 23.53 -17.05 10.74
CA ILE A 154 23.55 -17.09 12.21
C ILE A 154 23.47 -18.56 12.64
N SER A 155 24.47 -19.02 13.40
CA SER A 155 24.60 -20.40 13.91
C SER A 155 23.72 -20.69 15.12
#